data_AF-A0A950Z601-F1
#
_entry.id   AF-A0A950Z601-F1
#
_cell.length_a   1.000
_cell.length_b   1.000
_cell.length_c   1.000
_cell.angle_alpha   90.00
_cell.angle_beta   90.00
_cell.angle_gamma   90.00
#
_symmetry.space_group_name_H-M   'P 1'
#
loop_
_entity.id
_entity.type
_entity.pdbx_description
1 polymer ?
#
loop_
_entity_poly.entity_id
_entity_poly.type
_entity_poly.pdbx_seq_one_letter_code
_entity_poly.pdbx_strand_id
1 'polypeptide(L)' 'VTCPIGFNSVQVMEILSISEQHVPVMMLTVGRPASGNNARRPRLPLDQVLAFNNSPE' A
#
# COMPACT_ATOMS: atom_id res chain seq x y z
N VAL A 1 -10.07 10.15 6.48
CA VAL A 1 -9.31 8.88 6.59
C VAL A 1 -8.95 8.43 5.20
N THR A 2 -7.80 7.78 5.04
CA THR A 2 -7.41 7.15 3.79
C THR A 2 -7.09 5.68 4.05
N CYS A 3 -7.49 4.81 3.13
CA CYS A 3 -7.06 3.43 3.14
C CYS A 3 -6.63 3.02 1.72
N PRO A 4 -5.47 2.36 1.58
CA PRO A 4 -5.14 1.64 0.35
C PRO A 4 -6.13 0.50 0.16
N ILE A 5 -6.59 0.33 -1.09
CA ILE A 5 -7.44 -0.80 -1.48
C ILE A 5 -6.77 -1.61 -2.58
N GLY A 6 -7.09 -2.90 -2.66
CA GLY A 6 -6.73 -3.72 -3.80
C GLY A 6 -7.51 -3.29 -5.04
N PHE A 7 -6.88 -3.34 -6.21
CA PHE A 7 -7.48 -2.98 -7.49
C PHE A 7 -6.85 -3.80 -8.63
N ASN A 8 -7.56 -3.91 -9.76
CA ASN A 8 -7.01 -4.47 -10.99
C ASN A 8 -6.30 -3.37 -11.78
N SER A 9 -4.97 -3.45 -11.88
CA SER A 9 -4.16 -2.41 -12.52
C SER A 9 -4.48 -2.25 -14.01
N VAL A 10 -4.70 -3.34 -14.74
CA VAL A 10 -5.00 -3.30 -16.19
C VAL A 10 -6.31 -2.57 -16.45
N GLN A 11 -7.37 -2.94 -15.73
CA GLN A 11 -8.67 -2.27 -15.88
C GLN A 11 -8.62 -0.80 -15.46
N VAL A 12 -7.85 -0.46 -14.42
CA VAL A 12 -7.69 0.94 -14.00
C VAL A 12 -6.97 1.76 -15.06
N MET A 13 -5.93 1.20 -15.70
CA MET A 13 -5.22 1.88 -16.78
C MET A 13 -6.14 2.14 -17.97
N GLU A 14 -6.99 1.18 -18.34
CA GLU A 14 -8.00 1.34 -19.40
C GLU A 14 -9.03 2.43 -19.05
N ILE A 15 -9.67 2.33 -17.88
CA ILE A 15 -10.74 3.25 -17.45
C ILE A 15 -10.23 4.70 -17.34
N LEU A 16 -9.03 4.88 -16.81
CA LEU A 16 -8.45 6.21 -16.58
C LEU A 16 -7.56 6.68 -17.74
N SER A 17 -7.47 5.90 -18.83
CA SER A 17 -6.62 6.19 -19.99
C SER A 17 -5.16 6.51 -19.60
N ILE A 18 -4.61 5.72 -18.69
CA ILE A 18 -3.24 5.87 -18.22
C ILE A 18 -2.29 5.35 -19.30
N SER A 19 -1.29 6.16 -19.66
CA SER A 19 -0.24 5.76 -20.59
C SER A 19 0.56 4.57 -20.05
N GLU A 20 0.95 3.65 -20.94
CA GLU A 20 1.81 2.48 -20.65
C GLU A 20 3.17 2.84 -20.01
N GLN A 21 3.58 4.10 -20.07
CA GLN A 21 4.79 4.59 -19.40
C GLN A 21 4.59 4.77 -17.88
N HIS A 22 3.35 4.67 -17.39
CA HIS A 22 3.00 4.88 -15.98
C HIS A 22 2.35 3.63 -15.41
N VAL A 23 2.85 3.19 -14.24
CA VAL A 23 2.31 2.03 -13.53
C VAL A 23 1.57 2.50 -12.28
N PRO A 24 0.26 2.22 -12.14
CA PRO A 24 -0.47 2.53 -10.92
C PRO A 24 0.07 1.71 -9.74
N VAL A 25 0.53 2.39 -8.68
CA VAL A 25 1.14 1.74 -7.50
C VAL A 25 0.13 1.55 -6.36
N MET A 26 -0.84 2.43 -6.23
CA MET A 26 -1.78 2.43 -5.11
C MET A 26 -3.08 3.13 -5.48
N MET A 27 -4.21 2.59 -5.01
CA MET A 27 -5.51 3.26 -5.06
C MET A 27 -5.90 3.70 -3.64
N LEU A 28 -6.14 4.99 -3.47
CA LEU A 28 -6.45 5.62 -2.19
C LEU A 28 -7.88 6.11 -2.17
N THR A 29 -8.65 5.64 -1.20
CA THR A 29 -9.96 6.22 -0.90
C THR A 29 -9.79 7.42 0.02
N VAL A 30 -10.55 8.50 -0.22
CA VAL A 30 -10.51 9.72 0.59
C VAL A 30 -11.94 10.08 1.00
N GLY A 31 -12.15 10.32 2.28
CA GLY A 31 -13.45 10.72 2.79
C GLY A 31 -13.49 10.96 4.29
N ARG A 32 -14.68 11.32 4.78
CA ARG A 32 -14.97 11.42 6.20
C ARG A 32 -14.92 10.02 6.84
N PRO A 33 -14.43 9.89 8.09
CA PRO A 33 -14.44 8.60 8.78
C PRO A 33 -15.86 8.05 8.91
N ALA A 34 -16.06 6.79 8.52
CA ALA A 34 -17.25 6.03 8.83
C ALA A 34 -16.99 5.14 10.06
N SER A 35 -18.06 4.72 10.75
CA SER A 35 -17.96 3.70 11.80
C SER A 35 -17.44 2.38 11.22
N GLY A 36 -16.46 1.74 11.87
CA GLY A 36 -15.98 0.42 11.47
C GLY A 36 -14.58 0.35 10.88
N ASN A 37 -13.73 1.37 11.07
CA ASN A 37 -12.31 1.20 10.76
C ASN A 37 -11.72 0.14 11.70
N ASN A 38 -11.37 -1.03 11.14
CA ASN A 38 -10.86 -2.17 11.90
C ASN A 38 -9.67 -1.77 12.78
N ALA A 39 -9.52 -2.47 13.91
CA ALA A 39 -8.36 -2.29 14.78
C ALA A 39 -7.06 -2.42 13.97
N ARG A 40 -6.10 -1.53 14.23
CA ARG A 40 -4.79 -1.56 13.55
C ARG A 40 -4.18 -2.94 13.75
N ARG A 41 -3.82 -3.61 12.66
CA ARG A 41 -3.08 -4.88 12.73
C ARG A 41 -1.77 -4.67 13.52
N PRO A 42 -1.38 -5.61 14.39
CA PRO A 42 -0.13 -5.52 15.12
C PRO A 42 1.05 -5.41 14.15
N ARG A 43 2.11 -4.73 14.59
CA ARG A 43 3.36 -4.63 13.84
C ARG A 43 4.25 -5.81 14.21
N LEU A 44 5.08 -6.26 13.26
CA LEU A 44 6.15 -7.21 13.58
C LEU A 44 7.13 -6.55 14.57
N PRO A 45 7.65 -7.32 15.53
CA PRO A 45 8.76 -6.91 16.39
C PRO A 45 9.98 -6.43 15.57
N LEU A 46 10.74 -5.49 16.15
CA LEU A 46 11.86 -4.83 15.47
C LEU A 46 12.96 -5.81 15.04
N ASP A 47 13.27 -6.78 15.90
CA ASP A 47 14.24 -7.85 15.71
C ASP A 47 13.86 -8.80 14.55
N GLN A 48 12.60 -8.81 14.12
CA GLN A 48 12.14 -9.60 12.96
C GLN A 48 12.27 -8.85 11.63
N VAL A 49 12.51 -7.54 11.65
CA VAL A 49 12.58 -6.71 10.44
C VAL A 49 13.96 -6.10 10.20
N LEU A 50 14.85 -6.13 11.19
CA LEU A 50 16.24 -5.67 11.05
C LEU A 50 17.18 -6.85 10.81
N ALA A 51 17.97 -6.77 9.75
CA ALA A 51 19.17 -7.58 9.58
C ALA A 51 20.37 -6.63 9.60
N PHE A 52 21.26 -6.80 10.58
CA PHE A 52 22.52 -6.08 10.60
C PHE A 52 23.50 -6.83 9.71
N ASN A 53 24.07 -6.14 8.71
CA ASN A 53 25.12 -6.70 7.89
C ASN A 53 26.32 -7.01 8.80
N ASN A 54 26.62 -8.29 9.00
CA ASN A 54 27.94 -8.71 9.46
C ASN A 54 28.88 -8.54 8.26
N SER A 55 29.29 -7.30 7.98
CA SER A 55 30.41 -7.02 7.09
C SER A 55 31.70 -7.36 7.86
N PRO A 56 32.47 -8.39 7.47
CA PRO A 56 33.84 -8.51 7.94
C PRO A 56 34.66 -7.42 7.22
N GLU A 57 35.39 -6.61 7.99
CA GLU A 57 36.49 -5.80 7.46
C GLU A 57 37.63 -6.68 6.94
#